data_AF-A0A2V3J8P5-F1
#
_entry.id   AF-A0A2V3J8P5-F1
#
_cell.length_a   1.000
_cell.length_b   1.000
_cell.length_c   1.000
_cell.angle_alpha   90.00
_cell.angle_beta   90.00
_cell.angle_gamma   90.00
#
_symmetry.space_group_name_H-M   'P 1'
#
loop_
_entity.id
_entity.type
_entity.pdbx_description
1 polymer ?
#
loop_
_entity_poly.entity_id
_entity_poly.type
_entity_poly.pdbx_seq_one_letter_code
_entity_poly.pdbx_strand_id
1 'polypeptide(L)'
;MAERTCRCGLEGLEGLEGLERLETRKCEPEVLETVVEIAVGIAKQSASSRTSRGTLFVIGDEEEVLRRSKPLILDPLAEHSREVKNIRDADVQGTIKELAKLDGAFVISGDGYVLSAARHIEASSENIDLPMGFGSRHMAAASISKETDAVAVVVSENDEVVRIFDDGELVAEIISGAREGAWDLEKIKPHIKGKYEKVVEKDLNLTMILKQS
;
A
#
# COMPACT_ATOMS: atom_id res chain seq x y z
N MET A 1 0.09 23.47 -27.51
CA MET A 1 0.21 23.66 -26.05
C MET A 1 0.47 22.28 -25.48
N ALA A 2 1.56 22.13 -24.74
CA ALA A 2 2.11 20.82 -24.38
C ALA A 2 1.20 20.09 -23.37
N GLU A 3 0.68 18.94 -23.79
CA GLU A 3 0.13 17.91 -22.91
C GLU A 3 1.26 17.46 -21.97
N ARG A 4 1.19 17.86 -20.70
CA ARG A 4 1.99 17.23 -19.65
C ARG A 4 1.17 16.10 -19.05
N THR A 5 1.01 15.03 -19.82
CA THR A 5 0.69 13.74 -19.21
C THR A 5 1.94 13.35 -18.42
N CYS A 6 1.92 13.48 -17.10
CA CYS A 6 2.87 12.78 -16.25
C CYS A 6 2.58 11.28 -16.39
N ARG A 7 3.04 10.66 -17.49
CA ARG A 7 3.21 9.22 -17.57
C ARG A 7 4.35 8.86 -16.63
N CYS A 8 4.05 8.70 -15.34
CA CYS A 8 4.88 7.85 -14.51
C CYS A 8 4.76 6.45 -15.13
N GLY A 9 5.83 5.97 -15.77
CA GLY A 9 5.86 4.66 -16.43
C GLY A 9 5.59 3.54 -15.44
N LEU A 10 4.33 3.15 -15.32
CA LEU A 10 3.82 2.08 -14.47
C LEU A 10 2.94 1.10 -15.24
N GLU A 11 2.85 1.21 -16.57
CA GLU A 11 2.35 0.13 -17.42
C GLU A 11 3.33 -1.06 -17.26
N GLY A 12 3.05 -2.04 -16.38
CA GLY A 12 3.85 -3.26 -16.28
C GLY A 12 4.19 -3.80 -14.88
N LEU A 13 3.27 -3.81 -13.92
CA LEU A 13 3.42 -4.66 -12.71
C LEU A 13 3.02 -6.12 -12.99
N GLU A 14 3.44 -6.68 -14.13
CA GLU A 14 3.19 -8.09 -14.54
C GLU A 14 3.74 -9.11 -13.51
N GLY A 15 4.57 -8.67 -12.56
CA GLY A 15 5.10 -9.50 -11.47
C GLY A 15 4.16 -9.72 -10.26
N LEU A 16 2.97 -9.11 -10.21
CA LEU A 16 2.01 -9.32 -9.11
C LEU A 16 1.21 -10.64 -9.22
N GLU A 17 1.39 -11.40 -10.30
CA GLU A 17 0.73 -12.70 -10.53
C GLU A 17 0.92 -13.69 -9.37
N GLY A 18 2.02 -13.59 -8.60
CA GLY A 18 2.28 -14.44 -7.42
C GLY A 18 1.44 -14.13 -6.17
N LEU A 19 0.44 -13.24 -6.25
CA LEU A 19 -0.48 -12.90 -5.16
C LEU A 19 -1.80 -13.69 -5.21
N GLU A 20 -1.85 -14.85 -5.88
CA GLU A 20 -3.03 -15.73 -5.98
C GLU A 20 -3.73 -16.00 -4.63
N ARG A 21 -2.97 -16.05 -3.52
CA ARG A 21 -3.51 -16.19 -2.15
C ARG A 21 -4.52 -15.09 -1.78
N LEU A 22 -4.41 -13.91 -2.38
CA LEU A 22 -5.29 -12.77 -2.09
C LEU A 22 -6.63 -12.83 -2.84
N GLU A 23 -6.79 -13.75 -3.80
CA GLU A 23 -8.03 -13.91 -4.58
C GLU A 23 -9.25 -14.27 -3.72
N THR A 24 -9.03 -14.84 -2.52
CA THR A 24 -10.11 -15.18 -1.59
C THR A 24 -10.58 -14.02 -0.72
N ARG A 25 -9.95 -12.84 -0.82
CA ARG A 25 -10.28 -11.66 0.00
C ARG A 25 -11.40 -10.83 -0.62
N LYS A 26 -11.99 -9.94 0.19
CA LYS A 26 -13.08 -9.04 -0.25
C LYS A 26 -12.56 -7.84 -1.05
N CYS A 27 -11.67 -8.08 -2.02
CA CYS A 27 -11.15 -7.05 -2.93
C CYS A 27 -10.93 -7.62 -4.33
N GLU A 28 -11.31 -6.85 -5.34
CA GLU A 28 -10.99 -7.16 -6.73
C GLU A 28 -9.47 -7.08 -6.95
N PRO A 29 -8.86 -8.04 -7.68
CA PRO A 29 -7.42 -8.03 -7.94
C PRO A 29 -6.91 -6.72 -8.57
N GLU A 30 -7.65 -6.18 -9.53
CA GLU A 30 -7.34 -4.90 -10.21
C GLU A 30 -7.29 -3.71 -9.23
N VAL A 31 -8.13 -3.74 -8.18
CA VAL A 31 -8.15 -2.69 -7.16
C VAL A 31 -6.87 -2.75 -6.32
N LEU A 32 -6.45 -3.95 -5.92
CA LEU A 32 -5.21 -4.14 -5.19
C LEU A 32 -4.00 -3.70 -6.04
N GLU A 33 -3.96 -4.10 -7.31
CA GLU A 33 -2.93 -3.69 -8.27
C GLU A 33 -2.86 -2.16 -8.37
N THR A 34 -4.01 -1.50 -8.59
CA THR A 34 -4.08 -0.04 -8.68
C THR A 34 -3.58 0.63 -7.38
N VAL A 35 -3.93 0.10 -6.21
CA VAL A 35 -3.44 0.63 -4.92
C VAL A 35 -1.94 0.44 -4.77
N VAL A 36 -1.39 -0.71 -5.19
CA VAL A 36 0.05 -0.98 -5.19
C VAL A 36 0.78 -0.01 -6.12
N GLU A 37 0.26 0.26 -7.31
CA GLU A 37 0.82 1.26 -8.23
C GLU A 37 0.87 2.67 -7.62
N ILE A 38 -0.24 3.09 -7.00
CA ILE A 38 -0.30 4.38 -6.28
C ILE A 38 0.73 4.40 -5.15
N ALA A 39 0.83 3.32 -4.37
CA ALA A 39 1.78 3.18 -3.26
C ALA A 39 3.24 3.26 -3.74
N VAL A 40 3.59 2.56 -4.82
CA VAL A 40 4.93 2.64 -5.45
C VAL A 40 5.21 4.05 -5.96
N GLY A 41 4.22 4.72 -6.55
CA GLY A 41 4.31 6.12 -6.96
C GLY A 41 4.58 7.07 -5.80
N ILE A 42 3.98 6.83 -4.64
CA ILE A 42 4.23 7.61 -3.39
C ILE A 42 5.63 7.31 -2.85
N ALA A 43 6.06 6.05 -2.84
CA ALA A 43 7.40 5.64 -2.39
C ALA A 43 8.50 6.31 -3.23
N LYS A 44 8.41 6.23 -4.56
CA LYS A 44 9.36 6.87 -5.50
C LYS A 44 9.42 8.39 -5.31
N GLN A 45 8.28 9.05 -5.11
CA GLN A 45 8.25 10.49 -4.84
C GLN A 45 8.88 10.84 -3.49
N SER A 46 8.61 10.04 -2.46
CA SER A 46 9.18 10.23 -1.13
C SER A 46 10.72 10.18 -1.18
N ALA A 47 11.28 9.24 -1.95
CA ALA A 47 12.71 9.09 -2.18
C ALA A 47 13.39 10.32 -2.80
N SER A 48 12.69 10.97 -3.73
CA SER A 48 13.17 12.19 -4.40
C SER A 48 13.02 13.45 -3.53
N SER A 49 12.29 13.36 -2.42
CA SER A 49 11.93 14.49 -1.57
C SER A 49 12.66 14.47 -0.22
N ARG A 50 12.76 15.62 0.46
CA ARG A 50 13.28 15.67 1.84
C ARG A 50 12.21 15.37 2.91
N THR A 51 10.99 15.02 2.49
CA THR A 51 9.87 14.76 3.39
C THR A 51 9.41 13.33 3.15
N SER A 52 9.88 12.42 3.98
CA SER A 52 9.43 11.03 3.96
C SER A 52 7.95 10.95 4.34
N ARG A 53 7.20 10.07 3.66
CA ARG A 53 5.76 9.90 3.87
C ARG A 53 5.46 8.43 4.05
N GLY A 54 5.05 8.06 5.26
CA GLY A 54 4.45 6.76 5.48
C GLY A 54 2.95 6.84 5.20
N THR A 55 2.43 5.89 4.41
CA THR A 55 1.01 5.84 4.05
C THR A 55 0.48 4.43 4.27
N LEU A 56 -0.74 4.31 4.78
CA LEU A 56 -1.43 3.03 4.94
C LEU A 56 -2.70 3.04 4.08
N PHE A 57 -2.88 2.00 3.28
CA PHE A 57 -4.10 1.70 2.56
C PHE A 57 -4.69 0.41 3.12
N VAL A 58 -6.00 0.39 3.36
CA VAL A 58 -6.73 -0.81 3.76
C VAL A 58 -7.84 -1.01 2.72
N ILE A 59 -7.86 -2.18 2.09
CA ILE A 59 -8.68 -2.49 0.93
C ILE A 59 -9.63 -3.63 1.26
N GLY A 60 -10.94 -3.42 1.06
CA GLY A 60 -11.97 -4.41 1.31
C GLY A 60 -12.46 -4.45 2.76
N ASP A 61 -13.47 -5.29 3.01
CA ASP A 61 -14.18 -5.47 4.30
C ASP A 61 -14.52 -4.15 5.00
N GLU A 62 -15.01 -3.20 4.20
CA GLU A 62 -15.08 -1.77 4.50
C GLU A 62 -15.81 -1.44 5.80
N GLU A 63 -16.93 -2.11 6.05
CA GLU A 63 -17.76 -1.88 7.23
C GLU A 63 -16.99 -2.21 8.52
N GLU A 64 -16.29 -3.34 8.53
CA GLU A 64 -15.51 -3.78 9.69
C GLU A 64 -14.26 -2.91 9.87
N VAL A 65 -13.60 -2.53 8.78
CA VAL A 65 -12.45 -1.60 8.80
C VAL A 65 -12.87 -0.22 9.35
N LEU A 66 -14.02 0.31 8.94
CA LEU A 66 -14.56 1.56 9.45
C LEU A 66 -14.95 1.46 10.92
N ARG A 67 -15.48 0.30 11.36
CA ARG A 67 -15.83 0.04 12.77
C ARG A 67 -14.59 -0.04 13.68
N ARG A 68 -13.47 -0.52 13.15
CA ARG A 68 -12.17 -0.64 13.84
C ARG A 68 -11.24 0.55 13.62
N SER A 69 -11.79 1.68 13.22
CA SER A 69 -11.00 2.88 12.99
C SER A 69 -11.77 4.14 13.34
N LYS A 70 -11.04 5.24 13.56
CA LYS A 70 -11.63 6.54 13.84
C LYS A 70 -10.96 7.65 13.05
N PRO A 71 -11.70 8.68 12.61
CA PRO A 71 -11.10 9.83 11.96
C PRO A 71 -10.12 10.55 12.92
N LEU A 72 -8.92 10.88 12.44
CA LEU A 72 -7.95 11.71 13.17
C LEU A 72 -8.28 13.20 13.06
N ILE A 73 -8.86 13.59 11.92
CA ILE A 73 -9.35 14.92 11.58
C ILE A 73 -10.71 14.77 10.91
N LEU A 74 -11.38 15.89 10.56
CA LEU A 74 -12.55 15.80 9.68
C LEU A 74 -12.18 15.05 8.40
N ASP A 75 -12.99 14.05 8.06
CA ASP A 75 -12.73 13.21 6.90
C ASP A 75 -12.85 14.05 5.62
N PRO A 76 -11.75 14.22 4.87
CA PRO A 76 -11.74 15.07 3.69
C PRO A 76 -12.60 14.50 2.53
N LEU A 77 -13.03 13.24 2.63
CA LEU A 77 -13.80 12.55 1.58
C LEU A 77 -15.28 12.32 1.94
N ALA A 78 -15.71 12.68 3.15
CA ALA A 78 -17.04 12.34 3.67
C ALA A 78 -18.20 12.96 2.87
N GLU A 79 -18.06 14.22 2.45
CA GLU A 79 -19.13 14.96 1.75
C GLU A 79 -19.12 14.75 0.22
N HIS A 80 -18.25 13.86 -0.27
CA HIS A 80 -18.14 13.54 -1.69
C HIS A 80 -18.84 12.21 -1.98
N SER A 81 -19.63 12.20 -3.06
CA SER A 81 -20.35 10.98 -3.48
C SER A 81 -19.37 9.87 -3.86
N ARG A 82 -19.81 8.61 -3.81
CA ARG A 82 -18.95 7.46 -4.08
C ARG A 82 -18.38 7.52 -5.50
N GLU A 83 -19.19 7.92 -6.46
CA GLU A 83 -18.90 7.83 -7.90
C GLU A 83 -17.68 8.68 -8.31
N VAL A 84 -17.40 9.77 -7.60
CA VAL A 84 -16.26 10.66 -7.86
C VAL A 84 -14.98 10.26 -7.13
N LYS A 85 -14.99 9.13 -6.41
CA LYS A 85 -13.88 8.66 -5.58
C LYS A 85 -13.24 7.36 -6.10
N ASN A 86 -13.42 7.05 -7.39
CA ASN A 86 -12.85 5.85 -8.00
C ASN A 86 -11.33 5.99 -8.15
N ILE A 87 -10.56 5.03 -7.63
CA ILE A 87 -9.09 5.06 -7.66
C ILE A 87 -8.49 4.94 -9.07
N ARG A 88 -9.29 4.50 -10.05
CA ARG A 88 -8.91 4.42 -11.46
C ARG A 88 -8.92 5.79 -12.14
N ASP A 89 -9.55 6.79 -11.52
CA ASP A 89 -9.55 8.16 -11.99
C ASP A 89 -8.23 8.88 -11.62
N ALA A 90 -7.59 9.51 -12.60
CA ALA A 90 -6.28 10.14 -12.43
C ALA A 90 -6.32 11.34 -11.44
N ASP A 91 -7.43 12.08 -11.39
CA ASP A 91 -7.60 13.20 -10.46
C ASP A 91 -7.79 12.68 -9.02
N VAL A 92 -8.48 11.54 -8.85
CA VAL A 92 -8.57 10.84 -7.56
C VAL A 92 -7.20 10.34 -7.12
N GLN A 93 -6.39 9.76 -8.03
CA GLN A 93 -5.01 9.37 -7.70
C GLN A 93 -4.14 10.57 -7.30
N GLY A 94 -4.31 11.71 -7.97
CA GLY A 94 -3.69 12.98 -7.58
C GLY A 94 -4.11 13.40 -6.17
N THR A 95 -5.40 13.30 -5.86
CA THR A 95 -5.97 13.61 -4.55
C THR A 95 -5.42 12.70 -3.46
N ILE A 96 -5.35 11.39 -3.71
CA ILE A 96 -4.76 10.42 -2.78
C ILE A 96 -3.30 10.80 -2.46
N LYS A 97 -2.50 11.15 -3.48
CA LYS A 97 -1.10 11.57 -3.29
C LYS A 97 -0.98 12.83 -2.42
N GLU A 98 -1.90 13.78 -2.58
CA GLU A 98 -1.94 14.99 -1.75
C GLU A 98 -2.39 14.69 -0.32
N LEU A 99 -3.41 13.86 -0.14
CA LEU A 99 -3.91 13.46 1.18
C LEU A 99 -2.96 12.50 1.92
N ALA A 100 -2.10 11.77 1.20
CA ALA A 100 -1.06 10.91 1.79
C ALA A 100 0.00 11.69 2.59
N LYS A 101 -0.03 13.03 2.53
CA LYS A 101 0.76 13.92 3.40
C LYS A 101 0.21 13.97 4.83
N LEU A 102 -1.04 13.57 5.03
CA LEU A 102 -1.68 13.48 6.34
C LEU A 102 -1.34 12.15 7.01
N ASP A 103 -1.46 12.12 8.33
CA ASP A 103 -1.35 10.88 9.10
C ASP A 103 -2.63 10.04 9.01
N GLY A 104 -2.46 8.73 9.13
CA GLY A 104 -3.55 7.76 9.17
C GLY A 104 -3.57 6.85 7.94
N ALA A 105 -4.73 6.21 7.76
CA ALA A 105 -5.01 5.25 6.71
C ALA A 105 -6.08 5.77 5.75
N PHE A 106 -5.97 5.34 4.51
CA PHE A 106 -7.06 5.32 3.54
C PHE A 106 -7.84 4.03 3.69
N VAL A 107 -9.17 4.13 3.66
CA VAL A 107 -10.06 2.98 3.55
C VAL A 107 -10.61 2.96 2.12
N ILE A 108 -10.35 1.88 1.40
CA ILE A 108 -10.72 1.70 -0.01
C ILE A 108 -11.66 0.50 -0.09
N SER A 109 -12.76 0.66 -0.82
CA SER A 109 -13.71 -0.42 -1.03
C SER A 109 -13.15 -1.52 -1.93
N GLY A 110 -13.71 -2.72 -1.80
CA GLY A 110 -13.26 -3.89 -2.57
C GLY A 110 -13.39 -3.70 -4.10
N ASP A 111 -14.27 -2.80 -4.53
CA ASP A 111 -14.54 -2.41 -5.92
C ASP A 111 -13.83 -1.10 -6.35
N GLY A 112 -13.00 -0.51 -5.49
CA GLY A 112 -12.04 0.54 -5.88
C GLY A 112 -12.49 1.98 -5.67
N TYR A 113 -13.28 2.26 -4.63
CA TYR A 113 -13.63 3.63 -4.23
C TYR A 113 -12.99 4.01 -2.90
N VAL A 114 -12.40 5.19 -2.82
CA VAL A 114 -11.86 5.71 -1.56
C VAL A 114 -13.02 6.17 -0.68
N LEU A 115 -13.23 5.49 0.45
CA LEU A 115 -14.34 5.77 1.35
C LEU A 115 -13.98 6.86 2.35
N SER A 116 -12.76 6.82 2.88
CA SER A 116 -12.30 7.69 3.96
C SER A 116 -10.79 7.84 3.93
N ALA A 117 -10.28 8.97 4.42
CA ALA A 117 -8.85 9.21 4.60
C ALA A 117 -8.56 9.72 6.03
N ALA A 118 -7.29 9.76 6.39
CA ALA A 118 -6.82 10.20 7.71
C ALA A 118 -7.47 9.43 8.88
N ARG A 119 -7.66 8.11 8.72
CA ARG A 119 -8.19 7.26 9.78
C ARG A 119 -7.10 6.63 10.63
N HIS A 120 -7.27 6.66 11.95
CA HIS A 120 -6.49 5.85 12.88
C HIS A 120 -7.11 4.46 12.98
N ILE A 121 -6.36 3.45 12.57
CA ILE A 121 -6.71 2.05 12.78
C ILE A 121 -6.48 1.70 14.25
N GLU A 122 -7.49 1.16 14.92
CA GLU A 122 -7.42 0.71 16.30
C GLU A 122 -6.78 -0.69 16.33
N ALA A 123 -5.45 -0.71 16.34
CA ALA A 123 -4.68 -1.94 16.24
C ALA A 123 -4.57 -2.68 17.58
N SER A 124 -4.88 -3.97 17.60
CA SER A 124 -4.42 -4.90 18.63
C SER A 124 -3.02 -5.42 18.30
N SER A 125 -2.13 -5.50 19.29
CA SER A 125 -0.84 -6.18 19.13
C SER A 125 -0.90 -7.68 19.43
N GLU A 126 -2.07 -8.20 19.82
CA GLU A 126 -2.21 -9.59 20.25
C GLU A 126 -1.95 -10.56 19.09
N ASN A 127 -1.00 -11.46 19.29
CA ASN A 127 -0.63 -12.52 18.35
C ASN A 127 -0.16 -11.98 16.98
N ILE A 128 0.43 -10.77 16.95
CA ILE A 128 1.09 -10.22 15.77
C ILE A 128 2.60 -10.26 15.98
N ASP A 129 3.29 -10.93 15.07
CA ASP A 129 4.74 -11.12 15.13
C ASP A 129 5.40 -10.40 13.96
N LEU A 130 5.78 -9.13 14.20
CA LEU A 130 6.43 -8.26 13.24
C LEU A 130 7.96 -8.22 13.42
N PRO A 131 8.72 -8.06 12.33
CA PRO A 131 10.15 -7.81 12.37
C PRO A 131 10.53 -6.56 13.19
N MET A 132 11.73 -6.56 13.77
CA MET A 132 12.30 -5.36 14.38
C MET A 132 12.47 -4.26 13.34
N GLY A 133 12.20 -3.00 13.75
CA GLY A 133 12.26 -1.83 12.88
C GLY A 133 10.90 -1.45 12.26
N PHE A 134 9.89 -2.30 12.38
CA PHE A 134 8.53 -1.98 11.92
C PHE A 134 7.80 -1.15 12.97
N GLY A 135 7.33 0.05 12.57
CA GLY A 135 6.61 0.99 13.43
C GLY A 135 5.09 0.79 13.49
N SER A 136 4.39 1.80 14.04
CA SER A 136 2.94 1.78 14.30
C SER A 136 2.08 1.52 13.05
N ARG A 137 2.45 2.06 11.88
CA ARG A 137 1.71 1.81 10.62
C ARG A 137 1.76 0.34 10.18
N HIS A 138 2.90 -0.33 10.39
CA HIS A 138 3.03 -1.76 10.11
C HIS A 138 2.22 -2.60 11.10
N MET A 139 2.22 -2.22 12.39
CA MET A 139 1.36 -2.85 13.40
C MET A 139 -0.12 -2.71 13.06
N ALA A 140 -0.54 -1.51 12.65
CA ALA A 140 -1.89 -1.26 12.17
C ALA A 140 -2.27 -2.12 10.96
N ALA A 141 -1.38 -2.21 9.96
CA ALA A 141 -1.61 -3.02 8.77
C ALA A 141 -1.75 -4.51 9.09
N ALA A 142 -0.86 -5.05 9.93
CA ALA A 142 -0.93 -6.45 10.35
C ALA A 142 -2.17 -6.72 11.21
N SER A 143 -2.54 -5.80 12.11
CA SER A 143 -3.72 -6.00 12.96
C SER A 143 -5.01 -5.97 12.16
N ILE A 144 -5.18 -4.97 11.30
CA ILE A 144 -6.43 -4.84 10.55
C ILE A 144 -6.61 -5.99 9.56
N SER A 145 -5.56 -6.39 8.84
CA SER A 145 -5.62 -7.51 7.88
C SER A 145 -5.80 -8.88 8.54
N LYS A 146 -5.58 -8.99 9.86
CA LYS A 146 -5.84 -10.20 10.64
C LYS A 146 -7.25 -10.23 11.22
N GLU A 147 -7.76 -9.07 11.60
CA GLU A 147 -9.04 -8.93 12.29
C GLU A 147 -10.22 -8.80 11.32
N THR A 148 -9.94 -8.62 10.03
CA THR A 148 -10.92 -8.42 8.95
C THR A 148 -10.51 -9.21 7.71
N ASP A 149 -11.40 -9.29 6.71
CA ASP A 149 -11.09 -9.87 5.39
C ASP A 149 -10.41 -8.87 4.43
N ALA A 150 -9.82 -7.79 4.97
CA ALA A 150 -9.18 -6.74 4.20
C ALA A 150 -7.68 -7.02 3.97
N VAL A 151 -7.15 -6.48 2.87
CA VAL A 151 -5.71 -6.44 2.59
C VAL A 151 -5.17 -5.07 2.99
N ALA A 152 -3.98 -5.01 3.57
CA ALA A 152 -3.35 -3.75 3.96
C ALA A 152 -2.04 -3.50 3.20
N VAL A 153 -1.90 -2.32 2.60
CA VAL A 153 -0.70 -1.89 1.87
C VAL A 153 -0.05 -0.71 2.58
N VAL A 154 1.22 -0.84 2.95
CA VAL A 154 1.99 0.18 3.66
C VAL A 154 3.08 0.71 2.74
N VAL A 155 3.13 2.03 2.58
CA VAL A 155 4.32 2.75 2.13
C VAL A 155 5.13 3.10 3.37
N SER A 156 6.33 2.57 3.48
CA SER A 156 7.19 2.83 4.63
C SER A 156 7.97 4.12 4.46
N GLU A 157 7.94 4.91 5.53
CA GLU A 157 8.52 6.25 5.57
C GLU A 157 10.04 6.23 5.45
N ASN A 158 10.71 5.28 6.12
CA ASN A 158 12.16 5.32 6.31
C ASN A 158 12.95 4.66 5.18
N ASP A 159 12.39 3.62 4.56
CA ASP A 159 13.08 2.76 3.60
C ASP A 159 12.42 2.74 2.22
N GLU A 160 11.37 3.53 2.01
CA GLU A 160 10.72 3.71 0.70
C GLU A 160 10.23 2.36 0.11
N VAL A 161 9.97 1.38 0.99
CA VAL A 161 9.46 0.05 0.63
C VAL A 161 7.94 0.04 0.73
N VAL A 162 7.29 -0.54 -0.28
CA VAL A 162 5.87 -0.87 -0.23
C VAL A 162 5.72 -2.29 0.31
N ARG A 163 4.86 -2.48 1.30
CA ARG A 163 4.65 -3.76 1.98
C ARG A 163 3.18 -4.14 1.96
N ILE A 164 2.89 -5.40 1.69
CA ILE A 164 1.52 -5.93 1.66
C ILE A 164 1.34 -6.90 2.83
N PHE A 165 0.28 -6.69 3.59
CA PHE A 165 -0.13 -7.51 4.72
C PHE A 165 -1.46 -8.19 4.44
N ASP A 166 -1.51 -9.48 4.75
CA ASP A 166 -2.68 -10.35 4.64
C ASP A 166 -2.68 -11.31 5.83
N ASP A 167 -3.82 -11.46 6.50
CA ASP A 167 -3.96 -12.31 7.70
C ASP A 167 -2.96 -11.99 8.83
N GLY A 168 -2.55 -10.72 8.92
CA GLY A 168 -1.49 -10.28 9.85
C GLY A 168 -0.08 -10.73 9.50
N GLU A 169 0.13 -11.33 8.33
CA GLU A 169 1.44 -11.70 7.82
C GLU A 169 1.91 -10.73 6.73
N LEU A 170 3.22 -10.47 6.69
CA LEU A 170 3.86 -9.81 5.57
C LEU A 170 3.94 -10.78 4.39
N VAL A 171 3.22 -10.49 3.30
CA VAL A 171 3.14 -11.36 2.12
C VAL A 171 3.90 -10.82 0.91
N ALA A 172 4.16 -9.51 0.85
CA ALA A 172 4.99 -8.93 -0.19
C ALA A 172 5.81 -7.73 0.28
N GLU A 173 7.00 -7.57 -0.29
CA GLU A 173 7.81 -6.35 -0.23
C GLU A 173 8.17 -5.91 -1.65
N ILE A 174 7.88 -4.66 -1.99
CA ILE A 174 8.21 -4.05 -3.28
C ILE A 174 9.14 -2.88 -3.01
N ILE A 175 10.36 -3.02 -3.52
CA ILE A 175 11.46 -2.11 -3.27
C ILE A 175 11.73 -1.36 -4.55
N SER A 176 11.65 -0.03 -4.48
CA SER A 176 12.06 0.82 -5.59
C SER A 176 13.52 1.22 -5.43
N GLY A 177 14.34 0.99 -6.44
CA GLY A 177 15.75 1.40 -6.45
C GLY A 177 15.95 2.89 -6.67
N ALA A 178 14.97 3.74 -6.31
CA ALA A 178 14.91 5.16 -6.64
C ALA A 178 16.13 5.96 -6.13
N ARG A 179 16.86 5.45 -5.13
CA ARG A 179 18.16 5.97 -4.71
C ARG A 179 19.29 5.14 -5.32
N GLU A 180 19.88 5.65 -6.39
CA GLU A 180 21.07 5.07 -7.03
C GLU A 180 22.19 4.88 -5.98
N GLY A 181 22.66 3.63 -5.83
CA GLY A 181 23.75 3.27 -4.89
C GLY A 181 23.36 3.08 -3.42
N ALA A 182 22.09 3.21 -3.03
CA ALA A 182 21.67 2.98 -1.64
C ALA A 182 21.51 1.49 -1.28
N TRP A 183 21.13 0.67 -2.26
CA TRP A 183 20.85 -0.75 -2.04
C TRP A 183 21.33 -1.61 -3.21
N ASP A 184 21.99 -2.72 -2.89
CA ASP A 184 22.20 -3.82 -3.84
C ASP A 184 20.93 -4.65 -3.88
N LEU A 185 20.06 -4.35 -4.86
CA LEU A 185 18.74 -4.95 -5.01
C LEU A 185 18.79 -6.48 -5.04
N GLU A 186 19.86 -7.08 -5.57
CA GLU A 186 20.02 -8.54 -5.62
C GLU A 186 20.30 -9.14 -4.23
N LYS A 187 20.98 -8.39 -3.35
CA LYS A 187 21.38 -8.84 -2.01
C LYS A 187 20.41 -8.50 -0.88
N ILE A 188 19.33 -7.75 -1.16
CA ILE A 188 18.33 -7.45 -0.14
C ILE A 188 17.70 -8.75 0.37
N LYS A 189 17.77 -8.91 1.70
CA LYS A 189 17.07 -9.96 2.43
C LYS A 189 15.67 -9.45 2.80
N PRO A 190 14.61 -10.20 2.47
CA PRO A 190 13.27 -9.80 2.85
C PRO A 190 13.03 -10.03 4.35
N HIS A 191 12.01 -9.35 4.85
CA HIS A 191 11.42 -9.61 6.16
C HIS A 191 10.34 -10.70 6.14
N ILE A 192 10.04 -11.24 4.95
CA ILE A 192 9.07 -12.31 4.75
C ILE A 192 9.56 -13.60 5.42
N LYS A 193 8.70 -14.21 6.24
CA LYS A 193 8.94 -15.51 6.86
C LYS A 193 8.59 -16.63 5.90
N GLY A 194 9.43 -17.65 5.82
CA GLY A 194 9.21 -18.84 4.99
C GLY A 194 9.84 -18.74 3.61
N LYS A 195 9.28 -19.48 2.65
CA LYS A 195 9.71 -19.44 1.25
C LYS A 195 9.18 -18.19 0.57
N TYR A 196 9.98 -17.65 -0.33
CA TYR A 196 9.60 -16.49 -1.12
C TYR A 196 10.20 -16.57 -2.52
N GLU A 197 9.55 -15.91 -3.45
CA GLU A 197 10.04 -15.64 -4.80
C GLU A 197 10.50 -14.19 -4.90
N LYS A 198 11.54 -13.96 -5.70
CA LYS A 198 12.10 -12.63 -5.93
C LYS A 198 12.13 -12.35 -7.42
N VAL A 199 11.39 -11.34 -7.82
CA VAL A 199 11.30 -10.85 -9.20
C VAL A 199 12.01 -9.50 -9.26
N VAL A 200 13.00 -9.37 -10.13
CA VAL A 200 13.76 -8.12 -10.32
C VAL A 200 13.42 -7.56 -11.68
N GLU A 201 12.72 -6.43 -11.70
CA GLU A 201 12.37 -5.72 -12.93
C GLU A 201 13.32 -4.54 -13.13
N LYS A 202 14.28 -4.74 -14.04
CA LYS A 202 15.39 -3.79 -14.25
C LYS A 202 14.93 -2.51 -14.93
N ASP A 203 13.95 -2.60 -15.83
CA ASP A 203 13.49 -1.45 -16.61
C ASP A 203 12.71 -0.46 -15.72
N LEU A 204 11.99 -0.98 -14.72
CA LEU A 204 11.26 -0.18 -13.74
C LEU A 204 12.09 0.16 -12.48
N ASN A 205 13.30 -0.40 -12.39
CA ASN A 205 14.15 -0.37 -11.20
C ASN A 205 13.39 -0.79 -9.93
N LEU A 206 12.68 -1.91 -10.04
CA LEU A 206 11.85 -2.49 -8.99
C LEU A 206 12.37 -3.88 -8.63
N THR A 207 12.22 -4.23 -7.36
CA THR A 207 12.39 -5.60 -6.88
C THR A 207 11.19 -5.97 -6.05
N MET A 208 10.50 -7.02 -6.47
CA MET A 208 9.33 -7.56 -5.82
C MET A 208 9.72 -8.86 -5.13
N ILE A 209 9.35 -9.00 -3.87
CA ILE A 209 9.57 -10.20 -3.09
C ILE A 209 8.22 -10.67 -2.58
N LEU A 210 7.83 -11.88 -2.97
CA LEU A 210 6.49 -12.43 -2.77
C LEU A 210 6.58 -13.70 -1.92
N LYS A 211 5.77 -13.83 -0.89
CA LYS A 211 5.69 -15.05 -0.08
C LYS A 211 5.11 -16.19 -0.92
N GLN A 212 5.76 -17.35 -0.90
CA GLN A 212 5.23 -18.56 -1.52
C GLN A 212 4.28 -19.27 -0.55
N SER A 213 3.19 -19.81 -1.08
CA SER A 213 2.22 -20.62 -0.34
C SER A 213 2.78 -21.98 0.09
#